data_AF-A0A9P4Y2K0-F1
#
_entry.id   AF-A0A9P4Y2K0-F1
#
_cell.length_a   1.000
_cell.length_b   1.000
_cell.length_c   1.000
_cell.angle_alpha   90.00
_cell.angle_beta   90.00
_cell.angle_gamma   90.00
#
_symmetry.space_group_name_H-M   'P 1'
#
loop_
_entity.id
_entity.type
_entity.pdbx_description
1 polymer ?
#
loop_
_entity_poly.entity_id
_entity_poly.type
_entity_poly.pdbx_seq_one_letter_code
_entity_poly.pdbx_strand_id
1 'polypeptide(L)'
;RTEIMPAHFQDTAGRTLFLRGVNLADAKIPAGQPTHLLSSLSTDPQSCSRVSYVNVPFGLQDTPAHLARLRSLGFNALRVPVVWEALEHGGPGVYDDEYITYIKSFVQLCNDYGFRVIINPHQDLWSRFTGGSGAPLWTLHACGLNPDHFADTHASIRYAEWPRDGDPSDSGGRGKEKDPKSMPPMMWTSNHNRLAPSTLFALFWAGRNLAPKCIIDGVNIQDYLQDHYFAAYGRLVAALGDLAYAFDSMNEPESGLLEWQDLEKNEREASAMMGTAPTPIQAMRLGMGMDQTVDVYRLGKTGPHKEGSTTVRPGRGCWLEKEDARWGWNRSESWPMGTCVWALHNVWDLKTGELKQRDYFVRQDHGPNTEAQGTAPDCSKDASDWKSTSWKAFFDHWVSTIRKHSQRSIIFFQPPAFEMPPAALMSPSTDFSLLGYSPHFYDGLTIMKGHWHKHWNVDVLRLLRGQQDITTKLKAFKVGPTNVRQVISDQLGAMGKDIIPRGTNVPSTSQERLVPVLIGETGIPFNLDDSKAYTDGDHTSHVAALDAILSGCDEHLLNYTLWDYSATNNHEWGDHWNGEDLSIYCSETGSFPDHQYL
;
A
#
# COMPACT_ATOMS: atom_id res chain seq x y z
N ARG A 1 -29.75 -8.24 23.02
CA ARG A 1 -28.36 -8.71 22.74
C ARG A 1 -27.46 -7.56 23.17
N THR A 2 -26.59 -7.75 24.15
CA THR A 2 -25.54 -6.77 24.47
C THR A 2 -24.57 -6.75 23.30
N GLU A 3 -24.61 -5.70 22.49
CA GLU A 3 -23.63 -5.52 21.43
C GLU A 3 -22.26 -5.27 22.05
N ILE A 4 -21.25 -6.03 21.62
CA ILE A 4 -19.87 -5.84 22.05
C ILE A 4 -19.34 -4.61 21.31
N MET A 5 -19.04 -3.55 22.06
CA MET A 5 -18.46 -2.31 21.53
C MET A 5 -16.95 -2.50 21.29
N PRO A 6 -16.35 -1.79 20.31
CA PRO A 6 -14.91 -1.77 20.12
C PRO A 6 -14.15 -1.31 21.38
N ALA A 7 -12.89 -1.74 21.55
CA ALA A 7 -12.00 -1.10 22.51
C ALA A 7 -11.66 0.32 22.06
N HIS A 8 -11.36 1.18 23.03
CA HIS A 8 -10.91 2.53 22.77
C HIS A 8 -9.58 2.82 23.46
N PHE A 9 -8.82 3.74 22.87
CA PHE A 9 -7.61 4.27 23.49
C PHE A 9 -7.96 5.01 24.78
N GLN A 10 -7.06 4.94 25.75
CA GLN A 10 -7.17 5.66 27.01
C GLN A 10 -5.94 6.52 27.24
N ASP A 11 -6.13 7.65 27.91
CA ASP A 11 -5.00 8.39 28.47
C ASP A 11 -4.61 7.90 29.86
N THR A 12 -3.56 8.49 30.43
CA THR A 12 -3.04 8.14 31.76
C THR A 12 -4.00 8.46 32.91
N ALA A 13 -5.05 9.25 32.66
CA ALA A 13 -6.11 9.54 33.63
C ALA A 13 -7.32 8.60 33.49
N GLY A 14 -7.26 7.62 32.57
CA GLY A 14 -8.32 6.66 32.32
C GLY A 14 -9.46 7.20 31.46
N ARG A 15 -9.30 8.36 30.80
CA ARG A 15 -10.32 8.90 29.89
C ARG A 15 -10.25 8.17 28.56
N THR A 16 -11.41 7.77 28.05
CA THR A 16 -11.55 7.27 26.68
C THR A 16 -11.25 8.38 25.68
N LEU A 17 -10.40 8.08 24.69
CA LEU A 17 -10.02 8.98 23.62
C LEU A 17 -10.69 8.57 22.31
N PHE A 18 -11.33 9.54 21.66
CA PHE A 18 -11.68 9.46 20.25
C PHE A 18 -10.59 10.15 19.43
N LEU A 19 -9.91 9.37 18.62
CA LEU A 19 -8.93 9.86 17.66
C LEU A 19 -9.67 10.21 16.36
N ARG A 20 -9.61 11.49 16.04
CA ARG A 20 -10.14 12.09 14.81
C ARG A 20 -8.93 12.76 14.18
N GLY A 21 -8.44 12.20 13.08
CA GLY A 21 -7.18 12.63 12.50
C GLY A 21 -7.18 12.72 11.00
N VAL A 22 -5.99 12.97 10.46
CA VAL A 22 -5.71 13.06 9.04
C VAL A 22 -4.31 12.51 8.73
N ASN A 23 -4.13 11.99 7.52
CA ASN A 23 -2.85 11.57 6.98
C ASN A 23 -2.14 12.75 6.31
N LEU A 24 -0.81 12.85 6.45
CA LEU A 24 -0.03 13.92 5.81
C LEU A 24 0.62 13.41 4.51
N ALA A 25 -0.12 13.45 3.40
CA ALA A 25 0.20 12.70 2.17
C ALA A 25 1.47 13.13 1.44
N ASP A 26 1.92 14.38 1.58
CA ASP A 26 3.10 14.90 0.86
C ASP A 26 4.37 14.02 1.06
N ALA A 27 4.46 13.31 2.19
CA ALA A 27 5.60 12.46 2.55
C ALA A 27 5.73 11.12 1.77
N LYS A 28 4.92 10.92 0.72
CA LYS A 28 5.03 9.79 -0.21
C LYS A 28 6.18 9.92 -1.21
N ILE A 29 6.57 11.16 -1.55
CA ILE A 29 7.53 11.46 -2.62
C ILE A 29 8.65 12.39 -2.14
N PRO A 30 9.84 12.34 -2.77
CA PRO A 30 10.91 13.27 -2.43
C PRO A 30 10.51 14.71 -2.76
N ALA A 31 11.07 15.67 -2.02
CA ALA A 31 10.83 17.09 -2.24
C ALA A 31 11.12 17.49 -3.70
N GLY A 32 10.14 18.12 -4.35
CA GLY A 32 10.27 18.58 -5.74
C GLY A 32 10.35 17.46 -6.79
N GLN A 33 9.99 16.22 -6.45
CA GLN A 33 9.97 15.08 -7.38
C GLN A 33 8.56 14.47 -7.51
N PRO A 34 7.57 15.24 -8.04
CA PRO A 34 6.21 14.75 -8.22
C PRO A 34 6.12 13.66 -9.29
N THR A 35 5.13 12.76 -9.21
CA THR A 35 5.13 11.54 -10.04
C THR A 35 4.74 11.76 -11.50
N HIS A 36 4.27 12.96 -11.86
CA HIS A 36 3.97 13.34 -13.24
C HIS A 36 5.22 13.79 -14.03
N LEU A 37 6.37 14.00 -13.36
CA LEU A 37 7.62 14.39 -14.01
C LEU A 37 8.53 13.17 -14.23
N LEU A 38 9.03 13.01 -15.45
CA LEU A 38 9.99 11.95 -15.78
C LEU A 38 11.30 12.05 -14.98
N SER A 39 11.72 13.27 -14.62
CA SER A 39 12.92 13.48 -13.79
C SER A 39 12.81 12.85 -12.40
N SER A 40 11.57 12.67 -11.91
CA SER A 40 11.28 11.99 -10.64
C SER A 40 11.45 10.48 -10.72
N LEU A 41 11.81 9.92 -11.87
CA LEU A 41 12.11 8.51 -12.08
C LEU A 41 13.57 8.28 -12.49
N SER A 42 14.42 9.30 -12.41
CA SER A 42 15.80 9.14 -12.84
C SER A 42 16.58 8.20 -11.92
N THR A 43 17.26 7.23 -12.53
CA THR A 43 18.10 6.23 -11.87
C THR A 43 19.58 6.59 -11.91
N ASP A 44 19.95 7.72 -12.52
CA ASP A 44 21.34 8.15 -12.65
C ASP A 44 21.97 8.57 -11.30
N PRO A 45 23.28 8.36 -11.10
CA PRO A 45 23.94 8.63 -9.81
C PRO A 45 23.75 10.07 -9.30
N GLN A 46 23.79 11.05 -10.19
CA GLN A 46 23.73 12.46 -9.83
C GLN A 46 22.32 12.86 -9.39
N SER A 47 21.29 12.25 -9.97
CA SER A 47 19.90 12.45 -9.52
C SER A 47 19.61 11.70 -8.22
N CYS A 48 20.11 10.47 -8.06
CA CYS A 48 19.98 9.73 -6.80
C CYS A 48 20.61 10.48 -5.62
N SER A 49 21.74 11.18 -5.82
CA SER A 49 22.39 11.98 -4.77
C SER A 49 21.65 13.28 -4.42
N ARG A 50 20.59 13.65 -5.16
CA ARG A 50 19.75 14.83 -4.89
C ARG A 50 18.40 14.49 -4.26
N VAL A 51 18.14 13.21 -3.99
CA VAL A 51 16.94 12.78 -3.27
C VAL A 51 16.99 13.37 -1.86
N SER A 52 15.91 13.99 -1.42
CA SER A 52 15.75 14.47 -0.05
C SER A 52 14.28 14.49 0.32
N TYR A 53 14.00 14.10 1.56
CA TYR A 53 12.68 14.19 2.17
C TYR A 53 12.64 15.22 3.31
N VAL A 54 13.74 15.95 3.53
CA VAL A 54 13.79 17.02 4.52
C VAL A 54 12.77 18.09 4.14
N ASN A 55 12.02 18.58 5.15
CA ASN A 55 10.89 19.51 4.98
C ASN A 55 9.66 18.93 4.27
N VAL A 56 9.53 17.61 4.18
CA VAL A 56 8.31 16.93 3.71
C VAL A 56 7.67 16.18 4.90
N PRO A 57 6.41 16.47 5.29
CA PRO A 57 5.36 17.10 4.47
C PRO A 57 5.40 18.64 4.41
N PHE A 58 6.00 19.32 5.36
CA PHE A 58 6.21 20.77 5.30
C PHE A 58 7.39 21.21 6.16
N GLY A 59 7.97 22.37 5.84
CA GLY A 59 9.11 22.91 6.58
C GLY A 59 8.80 23.14 8.06
N LEU A 60 9.80 23.01 8.94
CA LEU A 60 9.62 23.22 10.38
C LEU A 60 9.12 24.64 10.72
N GLN A 61 9.43 25.63 9.88
CA GLN A 61 8.97 27.01 10.05
C GLN A 61 7.48 27.18 9.74
N ASP A 62 6.97 26.45 8.74
CA ASP A 62 5.57 26.50 8.31
C ASP A 62 4.67 25.54 9.13
N THR A 63 5.28 24.51 9.73
CA THR A 63 4.64 23.49 10.57
C THR A 63 3.63 24.07 11.58
N PRO A 64 3.99 25.08 12.41
CA PRO A 64 3.05 25.74 13.32
C PRO A 64 1.71 26.19 12.70
N ALA A 65 1.74 26.74 11.48
CA ALA A 65 0.54 27.26 10.82
C ALA A 65 -0.37 26.11 10.35
N HIS A 66 0.22 25.07 9.77
CA HIS A 66 -0.50 23.86 9.36
C HIS A 66 -1.12 23.13 10.56
N LEU A 67 -0.36 22.96 11.65
CA LEU A 67 -0.84 22.34 12.88
C LEU A 67 -1.97 23.15 13.52
N ALA A 68 -1.87 24.48 13.58
CA ALA A 68 -2.93 25.35 14.08
C ALA A 68 -4.22 25.20 13.26
N ARG A 69 -4.12 25.15 11.92
CA ARG A 69 -5.26 24.90 11.03
C ARG A 69 -5.92 23.57 11.34
N LEU A 70 -5.16 22.48 11.37
CA LEU A 70 -5.69 21.15 11.68
C LEU A 70 -6.35 21.09 13.07
N ARG A 71 -5.80 21.80 14.08
CA ARG A 71 -6.43 21.94 15.39
C ARG A 71 -7.76 22.69 15.33
N SER A 72 -7.86 23.75 14.54
CA SER A 72 -9.12 24.50 14.38
C SER A 72 -10.21 23.69 13.68
N LEU A 73 -9.84 22.71 12.85
CA LEU A 73 -10.75 21.73 12.25
C LEU A 73 -11.21 20.65 13.24
N GLY A 74 -10.66 20.63 14.45
CA GLY A 74 -11.02 19.67 15.51
C GLY A 74 -10.21 18.38 15.50
N PHE A 75 -9.21 18.24 14.61
CA PHE A 75 -8.36 17.05 14.60
C PHE A 75 -7.43 16.99 15.81
N ASN A 76 -7.19 15.77 16.30
CA ASN A 76 -6.32 15.49 17.44
C ASN A 76 -5.31 14.36 17.21
N ALA A 77 -5.34 13.72 16.04
CA ALA A 77 -4.37 12.71 15.63
C ALA A 77 -3.81 13.03 14.24
N LEU A 78 -2.54 12.71 14.01
CA LEU A 78 -1.86 12.83 12.72
C LEU A 78 -1.20 11.50 12.41
N ARG A 79 -1.50 10.94 11.24
CA ARG A 79 -0.79 9.80 10.69
C ARG A 79 0.21 10.31 9.68
N VAL A 80 1.49 10.07 9.93
CA VAL A 80 2.63 10.67 9.21
C VAL A 80 3.31 9.57 8.40
N PRO A 81 3.10 9.53 7.07
CA PRO A 81 3.85 8.66 6.18
C PRO A 81 5.35 8.90 6.33
N VAL A 82 6.11 7.81 6.46
CA VAL A 82 7.56 7.77 6.38
C VAL A 82 7.91 6.59 5.49
N VAL A 83 8.24 6.87 4.23
CA VAL A 83 8.64 5.86 3.25
C VAL A 83 10.08 5.38 3.53
N TRP A 84 10.39 4.13 3.18
CA TRP A 84 11.72 3.56 3.42
C TRP A 84 12.82 4.31 2.63
N GLU A 85 12.51 4.80 1.43
CA GLU A 85 13.41 5.64 0.63
C GLU A 85 13.85 6.90 1.39
N ALA A 86 12.97 7.50 2.19
CA ALA A 86 13.30 8.68 2.97
C ALA A 86 14.36 8.40 4.05
N LEU A 87 14.46 7.16 4.52
CA LEU A 87 15.42 6.75 5.54
C LEU A 87 16.73 6.23 4.95
N GLU A 88 16.71 5.60 3.77
CA GLU A 88 17.82 4.79 3.25
C GLU A 88 17.98 4.88 1.72
N HIS A 89 17.73 6.05 1.11
CA HIS A 89 17.92 6.26 -0.34
C HIS A 89 19.40 6.19 -0.78
N GLY A 90 20.34 6.48 0.12
CA GLY A 90 21.77 6.53 -0.15
C GLY A 90 22.42 5.16 -0.39
N GLY A 91 21.68 4.07 -0.19
CA GLY A 91 22.16 2.70 -0.32
C GLY A 91 21.98 1.89 0.96
N PRO A 92 22.19 0.57 0.90
CA PRO A 92 22.04 -0.31 2.06
C PRO A 92 23.00 0.12 3.19
N GLY A 93 22.44 0.38 4.36
CA GLY A 93 23.12 0.83 5.58
C GLY A 93 23.49 2.32 5.60
N VAL A 94 23.13 3.08 4.56
CA VAL A 94 23.43 4.52 4.43
C VAL A 94 22.16 5.31 4.72
N TYR A 95 22.03 5.73 5.98
CA TYR A 95 20.82 6.41 6.47
C TYR A 95 20.85 7.93 6.28
N ASP A 96 19.70 8.52 5.99
CA ASP A 96 19.51 9.98 5.97
C ASP A 96 19.24 10.51 7.39
N ASP A 97 20.33 10.79 8.12
CA ASP A 97 20.26 11.35 9.48
C ASP A 97 19.69 12.77 9.52
N GLU A 98 19.75 13.51 8.41
CA GLU A 98 19.16 14.85 8.32
C GLU A 98 17.63 14.74 8.32
N TYR A 99 17.07 13.85 7.50
CA TYR A 99 15.64 13.56 7.49
C TYR A 99 15.16 12.97 8.83
N ILE A 100 15.91 12.04 9.43
CA ILE A 100 15.56 11.48 10.74
C ILE A 100 15.51 12.58 11.82
N THR A 101 16.46 13.52 11.81
CA THR A 101 16.48 14.67 12.72
C THR A 101 15.32 15.62 12.47
N TYR A 102 14.97 15.85 11.20
CA TYR A 102 13.80 16.61 10.80
C TYR A 102 12.51 15.96 11.33
N ILE A 103 12.30 14.65 11.13
CA ILE A 103 11.09 13.95 11.61
C ILE A 103 11.00 13.99 13.14
N LYS A 104 12.10 13.83 13.86
CA LYS A 104 12.09 14.01 15.33
C LYS A 104 11.57 15.39 15.74
N SER A 105 12.09 16.44 15.10
CA SER A 105 11.69 17.82 15.38
C SER A 105 10.22 18.06 15.01
N PHE A 106 9.79 17.48 13.89
CA PHE A 106 8.41 17.52 13.42
C PHE A 106 7.45 16.86 14.42
N VAL A 107 7.77 15.64 14.88
CA VAL A 107 6.95 14.91 15.87
C VAL A 107 6.86 15.68 17.19
N GLN A 108 7.96 16.29 17.66
CA GLN A 108 7.93 17.16 18.84
C GLN A 108 6.96 18.33 18.65
N LEU A 109 7.01 19.03 17.51
CA LEU A 109 6.07 20.12 17.22
C LEU A 109 4.62 19.63 17.18
N CYS A 110 4.35 18.47 16.57
CA CYS A 110 3.03 17.87 16.60
C CYS A 110 2.55 17.58 18.04
N ASN A 111 3.41 17.04 18.90
CA ASN A 111 3.11 16.78 20.31
C ASN A 111 2.86 18.09 21.09
N ASP A 112 3.64 19.15 20.83
CA ASP A 112 3.48 20.47 21.47
C ASP A 112 2.14 21.12 21.11
N TYR A 113 1.64 20.87 19.90
CA TYR A 113 0.29 21.28 19.45
C TYR A 113 -0.83 20.33 19.92
N GLY A 114 -0.49 19.32 20.73
CA GLY A 114 -1.45 18.41 21.34
C GLY A 114 -1.94 17.28 20.43
N PHE A 115 -1.25 17.02 19.31
CA PHE A 115 -1.56 15.88 18.45
C PHE A 115 -0.98 14.57 18.96
N ARG A 116 -1.73 13.48 18.77
CA ARG A 116 -1.21 12.11 18.81
C ARG A 116 -0.62 11.78 17.44
N VAL A 117 0.64 11.36 17.41
CA VAL A 117 1.32 11.05 16.15
C VAL A 117 1.40 9.55 15.94
N ILE A 118 1.04 9.09 14.75
CA ILE A 118 1.20 7.71 14.29
C ILE A 118 2.18 7.77 13.12
N ILE A 119 3.38 7.22 13.29
CA ILE A 119 4.33 7.07 12.19
C ILE A 119 3.87 5.88 11.35
N ASN A 120 3.69 6.10 10.05
CA ASN A 120 3.28 5.08 9.11
C ASN A 120 4.46 4.71 8.18
N PRO A 121 5.08 3.52 8.34
CA PRO A 121 5.96 2.94 7.33
C PRO A 121 5.24 2.74 5.98
N HIS A 122 5.22 3.81 5.18
CA HIS A 122 4.32 3.93 4.05
C HIS A 122 4.92 3.34 2.77
N GLN A 123 4.07 2.72 1.97
CA GLN A 123 4.37 2.25 0.64
C GLN A 123 3.08 2.13 -0.16
N ASP A 124 3.22 2.30 -1.47
CA ASP A 124 2.25 1.89 -2.47
C ASP A 124 3.02 1.12 -3.54
N LEU A 125 2.58 -0.07 -3.91
CA LEU A 125 3.19 -0.84 -5.00
C LEU A 125 4.71 -0.96 -4.88
N TRP A 126 5.24 -1.07 -3.67
CA TRP A 126 6.66 -1.13 -3.33
C TRP A 126 7.47 0.17 -3.44
N SER A 127 7.45 0.90 -4.56
CA SER A 127 8.39 2.00 -4.84
C SER A 127 7.88 2.98 -5.89
N ARG A 128 8.39 4.22 -5.90
CA ARG A 128 8.14 5.16 -7.02
C ARG A 128 8.60 4.62 -8.37
N PHE A 129 9.65 3.79 -8.38
CA PHE A 129 10.16 3.16 -9.60
C PHE A 129 9.27 2.03 -10.13
N THR A 130 8.30 1.55 -9.33
CA THR A 130 7.26 0.59 -9.73
C THR A 130 5.87 1.23 -9.89
N GLY A 131 5.80 2.57 -9.86
CA GLY A 131 4.57 3.32 -10.06
C GLY A 131 3.82 3.72 -8.79
N GLY A 132 4.43 3.54 -7.60
CA GLY A 132 3.83 3.96 -6.33
C GLY A 132 4.78 4.77 -5.45
N SER A 133 5.04 4.32 -4.22
CA SER A 133 5.88 4.98 -3.21
C SER A 133 6.46 3.93 -2.24
N GLY A 134 7.50 4.25 -1.45
CA GLY A 134 7.99 3.33 -0.41
C GLY A 134 9.49 3.08 -0.46
N ALA A 135 9.90 1.94 -0.99
CA ALA A 135 11.24 1.40 -0.97
C ALA A 135 12.22 2.13 -1.92
N PRO A 136 13.50 2.28 -1.53
CA PRO A 136 14.52 2.94 -2.34
C PRO A 136 14.93 2.11 -3.57
N LEU A 137 15.52 2.80 -4.57
CA LEU A 137 15.98 2.21 -5.84
C LEU A 137 16.83 0.95 -5.67
N TRP A 138 17.74 0.96 -4.68
CA TRP A 138 18.66 -0.14 -4.47
C TRP A 138 17.94 -1.47 -4.17
N THR A 139 16.72 -1.45 -3.63
CA THR A 139 15.95 -2.68 -3.37
C THR A 139 15.54 -3.39 -4.66
N LEU A 140 15.25 -2.63 -5.73
CA LEU A 140 14.96 -3.17 -7.06
C LEU A 140 16.23 -3.77 -7.67
N HIS A 141 17.35 -3.05 -7.56
CA HIS A 141 18.65 -3.50 -8.08
C HIS A 141 19.17 -4.74 -7.32
N ALA A 142 18.96 -4.81 -6.01
CA ALA A 142 19.26 -5.97 -5.19
C ALA A 142 18.50 -7.21 -5.69
N CYS A 143 17.25 -7.02 -6.13
CA CYS A 143 16.42 -8.07 -6.75
C CYS A 143 16.75 -8.33 -8.23
N GLY A 144 17.74 -7.65 -8.80
CA GLY A 144 18.18 -7.80 -10.18
C GLY A 144 17.28 -7.11 -11.20
N LEU A 145 16.34 -6.26 -10.78
CA LEU A 145 15.41 -5.55 -11.67
C LEU A 145 15.99 -4.22 -12.15
N ASN A 146 15.76 -3.91 -13.43
CA ASN A 146 16.12 -2.63 -14.05
C ASN A 146 14.85 -1.80 -14.36
N PRO A 147 14.55 -0.76 -13.54
CA PRO A 147 13.34 0.03 -13.70
C PRO A 147 13.30 0.87 -14.99
N ASP A 148 14.44 1.15 -15.64
CA ASP A 148 14.48 1.92 -16.91
C ASP A 148 13.77 1.18 -18.06
N HIS A 149 13.54 -0.13 -17.90
CA HIS A 149 12.94 -1.00 -18.91
C HIS A 149 11.49 -1.42 -18.55
N PHE A 150 10.93 -0.94 -17.43
CA PHE A 150 9.59 -1.37 -17.01
C PHE A 150 8.47 -0.92 -17.95
N ALA A 151 8.57 0.27 -18.53
CA ALA A 151 7.60 0.74 -19.52
C ALA A 151 7.51 -0.17 -20.75
N ASP A 152 8.63 -0.72 -21.23
CA ASP A 152 8.66 -1.63 -22.40
C ASP A 152 8.10 -3.00 -22.09
N THR A 153 8.57 -3.54 -20.97
CA THR A 153 8.26 -4.90 -20.54
C THR A 153 6.89 -4.98 -19.89
N HIS A 154 6.23 -3.83 -19.68
CA HIS A 154 5.00 -3.70 -18.90
C HIS A 154 5.17 -4.31 -17.49
N ALA A 155 6.40 -4.28 -16.95
CA ALA A 155 6.70 -4.77 -15.61
C ALA A 155 6.13 -3.85 -14.51
N SER A 156 5.83 -2.61 -14.86
CA SER A 156 4.93 -1.69 -14.15
C SER A 156 4.46 -0.57 -15.10
N ILE A 157 3.39 0.12 -14.72
CA ILE A 157 2.90 1.35 -15.35
C ILE A 157 3.21 2.51 -14.42
N ARG A 158 3.76 3.61 -14.95
CA ARG A 158 4.13 4.79 -14.16
C ARG A 158 3.52 6.05 -14.76
N TYR A 159 3.05 6.94 -13.89
CA TYR A 159 2.28 8.12 -14.28
C TYR A 159 3.03 9.04 -15.24
N ALA A 160 4.25 9.44 -14.89
CA ALA A 160 5.12 10.28 -15.74
C ALA A 160 5.42 9.71 -17.13
N GLU A 161 5.30 8.40 -17.34
CA GLU A 161 5.63 7.76 -18.61
C GLU A 161 4.44 7.59 -19.54
N TRP A 162 3.25 8.04 -19.12
CA TRP A 162 2.02 7.92 -19.89
C TRP A 162 1.83 9.08 -20.90
N PRO A 163 1.31 8.83 -22.12
CA PRO A 163 1.05 7.53 -22.71
C PRO A 163 2.34 6.78 -23.04
N ARG A 164 2.24 5.44 -23.09
CA ARG A 164 3.38 4.59 -23.37
C ARG A 164 3.87 4.76 -24.79
N ASP A 165 5.15 4.51 -24.96
CA ASP A 165 5.79 4.57 -26.25
C ASP A 165 5.32 3.43 -27.15
N GLY A 166 4.79 3.77 -28.33
CA GLY A 166 4.24 2.79 -29.28
C GLY A 166 2.81 2.31 -28.97
N ASP A 167 2.05 2.99 -28.11
CA ASP A 167 0.61 2.75 -27.97
C ASP A 167 -0.10 3.02 -29.32
N PRO A 168 -0.84 2.06 -29.92
CA PRO A 168 -1.46 2.25 -31.24
C PRO A 168 -2.49 3.40 -31.29
N SER A 169 -2.96 3.89 -30.15
CA SER A 169 -3.84 5.06 -30.06
C SER A 169 -3.12 6.39 -30.24
N ASP A 170 -1.77 6.44 -30.20
CA ASP A 170 -1.02 7.63 -30.54
C ASP A 170 0.39 7.35 -31.08
N SER A 171 0.74 8.07 -32.12
CA SER A 171 2.05 8.00 -32.76
C SER A 171 3.11 8.52 -31.78
N GLY A 172 3.93 7.69 -31.12
CA GLY A 172 5.06 8.20 -30.36
C GLY A 172 5.89 7.21 -29.58
N GLY A 173 7.17 7.08 -29.93
CA GLY A 173 8.17 6.30 -29.17
C GLY A 173 8.87 7.15 -28.10
N ARG A 174 9.72 6.52 -27.27
CA ARG A 174 10.49 7.16 -26.18
C ARG A 174 11.08 8.49 -26.63
N GLY A 175 10.49 9.59 -26.18
CA GLY A 175 10.82 10.93 -26.64
C GLY A 175 9.67 11.73 -27.26
N LYS A 176 8.40 11.33 -27.10
CA LYS A 176 7.23 12.18 -27.38
C LYS A 176 6.66 12.83 -26.12
N GLU A 177 5.90 13.91 -26.31
CA GLU A 177 5.21 14.64 -25.24
C GLU A 177 4.36 13.66 -24.40
N LYS A 178 4.73 13.53 -23.12
CA LYS A 178 3.96 12.74 -22.16
C LYS A 178 2.76 13.58 -21.71
N ASP A 179 1.63 12.93 -21.53
CA ASP A 179 0.43 13.51 -20.95
C ASP A 179 -0.08 12.58 -19.84
N PRO A 180 0.52 12.65 -18.64
CA PRO A 180 0.10 11.83 -17.51
C PRO A 180 -1.40 11.92 -17.20
N LYS A 181 -2.03 13.09 -17.43
CA LYS A 181 -3.47 13.29 -17.17
C LYS A 181 -4.37 12.47 -18.10
N SER A 182 -3.87 12.08 -19.28
CA SER A 182 -4.57 11.15 -20.17
C SER A 182 -4.58 9.70 -19.66
N MET A 183 -3.89 9.40 -18.55
CA MET A 183 -3.90 8.06 -17.96
C MET A 183 -5.32 7.69 -17.52
N PRO A 184 -5.86 6.55 -17.99
CA PRO A 184 -7.21 6.15 -17.60
C PRO A 184 -7.35 6.00 -16.08
N PRO A 185 -8.53 6.30 -15.51
CA PRO A 185 -8.80 6.08 -14.10
C PRO A 185 -8.48 4.64 -13.66
N MET A 186 -7.97 4.49 -12.45
CA MET A 186 -7.59 3.19 -11.87
C MET A 186 -6.50 2.43 -12.67
N MET A 187 -5.75 3.06 -13.57
CA MET A 187 -4.67 2.38 -14.29
C MET A 187 -3.54 1.96 -13.36
N TRP A 188 -3.24 2.77 -12.34
CA TRP A 188 -2.14 2.51 -11.40
C TRP A 188 -2.37 1.23 -10.58
N THR A 189 -3.62 0.91 -10.20
CA THR A 189 -3.95 -0.34 -9.49
C THR A 189 -3.67 -1.59 -10.33
N SER A 190 -3.51 -1.46 -11.65
CA SER A 190 -3.07 -2.59 -12.47
C SER A 190 -1.67 -3.10 -12.13
N ASN A 191 -0.86 -2.28 -11.43
CA ASN A 191 0.47 -2.66 -10.97
C ASN A 191 0.45 -3.81 -9.97
N HIS A 192 -0.62 -4.02 -9.21
CA HIS A 192 -0.80 -5.19 -8.34
C HIS A 192 -0.63 -6.53 -9.07
N ASN A 193 -0.83 -6.57 -10.40
CA ASN A 193 -0.68 -7.77 -11.24
C ASN A 193 0.60 -7.77 -12.10
N ARG A 194 1.49 -6.79 -11.95
CA ARG A 194 2.67 -6.66 -12.82
C ARG A 194 3.89 -7.30 -12.20
N LEU A 195 4.83 -7.66 -13.08
CA LEU A 195 6.02 -8.44 -12.73
C LEU A 195 6.81 -7.83 -11.58
N ALA A 196 7.10 -6.52 -11.62
CA ALA A 196 8.01 -5.89 -10.70
C ALA A 196 7.48 -5.90 -9.25
N PRO A 197 6.34 -5.24 -8.91
CA PRO A 197 5.82 -5.26 -7.54
C PRO A 197 5.51 -6.69 -7.07
N SER A 198 4.91 -7.53 -7.92
CA SER A 198 4.56 -8.91 -7.53
C SER A 198 5.80 -9.75 -7.17
N THR A 199 6.91 -9.56 -7.90
CA THR A 199 8.18 -10.23 -7.61
C THR A 199 8.83 -9.67 -6.35
N LEU A 200 8.84 -8.35 -6.18
CA LEU A 200 9.47 -7.68 -5.04
C LEU A 200 8.81 -8.10 -3.72
N PHE A 201 7.48 -8.08 -3.65
CA PHE A 201 6.75 -8.58 -2.49
C PHE A 201 7.00 -10.07 -2.25
N ALA A 202 7.04 -10.90 -3.30
CA ALA A 202 7.28 -12.33 -3.11
C ALA A 202 8.68 -12.64 -2.54
N LEU A 203 9.70 -11.90 -2.99
CA LEU A 203 11.05 -12.01 -2.45
C LEU A 203 11.13 -11.47 -1.01
N PHE A 204 10.44 -10.37 -0.72
CA PHE A 204 10.40 -9.78 0.62
C PHE A 204 9.71 -10.69 1.64
N TRP A 205 8.58 -11.31 1.29
CA TRP A 205 7.82 -12.14 2.23
C TRP A 205 8.36 -13.55 2.40
N ALA A 206 8.75 -14.19 1.29
CA ALA A 206 9.05 -15.62 1.27
C ALA A 206 10.24 -15.99 0.37
N GLY A 207 11.20 -15.08 0.17
CA GLY A 207 12.41 -15.31 -0.63
C GLY A 207 13.22 -16.53 -0.20
N ARG A 208 13.26 -16.89 1.10
CA ARG A 208 13.97 -18.12 1.55
C ARG A 208 13.37 -19.38 0.96
N ASN A 209 12.04 -19.43 0.89
CA ASN A 209 11.31 -20.61 0.43
C ASN A 209 11.15 -20.58 -1.10
N LEU A 210 10.72 -19.46 -1.66
CA LEU A 210 10.40 -19.33 -3.08
C LEU A 210 11.62 -19.05 -3.96
N ALA A 211 12.68 -18.47 -3.41
CA ALA A 211 13.85 -18.05 -4.17
C ALA A 211 15.17 -18.36 -3.43
N PRO A 212 15.42 -19.62 -3.00
CA PRO A 212 16.57 -19.97 -2.17
C PRO A 212 17.92 -19.68 -2.82
N LYS A 213 18.01 -19.60 -4.16
CA LYS A 213 19.26 -19.26 -4.86
C LYS A 213 19.58 -17.77 -4.79
N CYS A 214 18.61 -16.92 -4.47
CA CYS A 214 18.76 -15.47 -4.44
C CYS A 214 19.50 -15.03 -3.18
N ILE A 215 20.83 -15.06 -3.24
CA ILE A 215 21.73 -14.72 -2.13
C ILE A 215 22.62 -13.53 -2.53
N ILE A 216 22.66 -12.51 -1.68
CA ILE A 216 23.56 -11.36 -1.74
C ILE A 216 24.19 -11.15 -0.36
N ASP A 217 25.47 -10.80 -0.34
CA ASP A 217 26.24 -10.59 0.91
C ASP A 217 26.17 -11.77 1.90
N GLY A 218 26.03 -12.99 1.36
CA GLY A 218 25.99 -14.22 2.14
C GLY A 218 24.63 -14.55 2.79
N VAL A 219 23.60 -13.73 2.59
CA VAL A 219 22.24 -13.95 3.12
C VAL A 219 21.20 -14.04 2.00
N ASN A 220 20.06 -14.68 2.26
CA ASN A 220 18.97 -14.71 1.30
C ASN A 220 18.37 -13.30 1.12
N ILE A 221 17.89 -12.99 -0.08
CA ILE A 221 17.29 -11.69 -0.41
C ILE A 221 16.15 -11.28 0.52
N GLN A 222 15.37 -12.24 1.04
CA GLN A 222 14.36 -11.96 2.05
C GLN A 222 14.96 -11.33 3.31
N ASP A 223 15.98 -11.99 3.87
CA ASP A 223 16.65 -11.53 5.09
C ASP A 223 17.33 -10.19 4.84
N TYR A 224 18.00 -10.05 3.70
CA TYR A 224 18.62 -8.79 3.30
C TYR A 224 17.62 -7.63 3.32
N LEU A 225 16.49 -7.75 2.59
CA LEU A 225 15.53 -6.66 2.51
C LEU A 225 14.84 -6.38 3.86
N GLN A 226 14.45 -7.42 4.59
CA GLN A 226 13.76 -7.26 5.88
C GLN A 226 14.69 -6.66 6.94
N ASP A 227 15.93 -7.14 7.05
CA ASP A 227 16.87 -6.64 8.07
C ASP A 227 17.22 -5.17 7.82
N HIS A 228 17.40 -4.75 6.57
CA HIS A 228 17.60 -3.34 6.23
C HIS A 228 16.35 -2.48 6.52
N TYR A 229 15.15 -2.97 6.19
CA TYR A 229 13.90 -2.30 6.54
C TYR A 229 13.78 -2.11 8.05
N PHE A 230 13.99 -3.17 8.84
CA PHE A 230 13.95 -3.11 10.30
C PHE A 230 15.02 -2.17 10.87
N ALA A 231 16.23 -2.18 10.33
CA ALA A 231 17.31 -1.33 10.78
C ALA A 231 17.02 0.17 10.51
N ALA A 232 16.48 0.49 9.33
CA ALA A 232 16.11 1.86 8.97
C ALA A 232 15.05 2.45 9.92
N TYR A 233 13.94 1.73 10.14
CA TYR A 233 12.91 2.19 11.06
C TYR A 233 13.35 2.10 12.53
N GLY A 234 14.16 1.10 12.90
CA GLY A 234 14.77 1.01 14.23
C GLY A 234 15.63 2.24 14.56
N ARG A 235 16.40 2.74 13.59
CA ARG A 235 17.16 3.99 13.72
C ARG A 235 16.27 5.20 13.94
N LEU A 236 15.16 5.32 13.21
CA LEU A 236 14.17 6.36 13.42
C LEU A 236 13.58 6.31 14.84
N VAL A 237 13.18 5.12 15.29
CA VAL A 237 12.59 4.94 16.63
C VAL A 237 13.60 5.30 17.72
N ALA A 238 14.87 4.91 17.55
CA ALA A 238 15.94 5.31 18.46
C ALA A 238 16.11 6.83 18.52
N ALA A 239 16.01 7.53 17.40
CA ALA A 239 16.13 8.99 17.34
C ALA A 239 14.94 9.71 18.00
N LEU A 240 13.72 9.20 17.79
CA LEU A 240 12.49 9.71 18.41
C LEU A 240 12.54 9.63 19.95
N GLY A 241 13.17 8.60 20.51
CA GLY A 241 13.41 8.47 21.94
C GLY A 241 12.12 8.50 22.77
N ASP A 242 12.01 9.48 23.67
CA ASP A 242 10.92 9.56 24.65
C ASP A 242 9.66 10.27 24.15
N LEU A 243 9.64 10.75 22.89
CA LEU A 243 8.48 11.42 22.30
C LEU A 243 7.22 10.54 22.32
N ALA A 244 6.04 11.18 22.26
CA ALA A 244 4.77 10.48 22.27
C ALA A 244 4.33 10.13 20.84
N TYR A 245 4.53 8.88 20.45
CA TYR A 245 4.17 8.38 19.12
C TYR A 245 3.72 6.91 19.15
N ALA A 246 2.98 6.54 18.12
CA ALA A 246 2.66 5.16 17.76
C ALA A 246 3.27 4.83 16.38
N PHE A 247 3.28 3.55 16.01
CA PHE A 247 3.85 3.06 14.75
C PHE A 247 2.92 2.06 14.07
N ASP A 248 2.65 2.21 12.78
CA ASP A 248 2.21 1.10 11.93
C ASP A 248 3.39 0.15 11.65
N SER A 249 3.11 -0.99 11.01
CA SER A 249 4.12 -1.98 10.61
C SER A 249 4.51 -1.87 9.14
N MET A 250 3.53 -1.80 8.26
CA MET A 250 3.68 -1.54 6.83
C MET A 250 2.30 -1.11 6.31
N ASN A 251 2.25 -0.04 5.52
CA ASN A 251 1.01 0.37 4.87
C ASN A 251 0.57 -0.68 3.84
N GLU A 252 -0.70 -1.07 3.86
CA GLU A 252 -1.37 -1.96 2.90
C GLU A 252 -0.47 -3.09 2.35
N PRO A 253 0.01 -4.01 3.21
CA PRO A 253 0.93 -5.04 2.77
C PRO A 253 0.28 -5.93 1.70
N GLU A 254 1.02 -6.25 0.64
CA GLU A 254 0.53 -7.09 -0.46
C GLU A 254 1.23 -8.44 -0.53
N SER A 255 0.52 -9.48 -0.95
CA SER A 255 1.09 -10.84 -1.08
C SER A 255 2.08 -10.98 -2.25
N GLY A 256 2.03 -10.10 -3.24
CA GLY A 256 2.76 -10.30 -4.50
C GLY A 256 2.33 -11.58 -5.23
N LEU A 257 3.28 -12.48 -5.50
CA LEU A 257 2.97 -13.77 -6.13
C LEU A 257 2.53 -14.86 -5.13
N LEU A 258 2.64 -14.65 -3.82
CA LEU A 258 2.29 -15.68 -2.83
C LEU A 258 0.84 -16.13 -3.02
N GLU A 259 0.62 -17.45 -2.93
CA GLU A 259 -0.67 -18.13 -3.05
C GLU A 259 -1.33 -18.13 -4.43
N TRP A 260 -0.63 -17.64 -5.46
CA TRP A 260 -1.13 -17.70 -6.83
C TRP A 260 -1.26 -19.15 -7.30
N GLN A 261 -2.48 -19.59 -7.62
CA GLN A 261 -2.81 -20.99 -7.87
C GLN A 261 -2.41 -21.46 -9.26
N ASP A 262 -2.58 -20.61 -10.27
CA ASP A 262 -2.29 -20.92 -11.66
C ASP A 262 -1.67 -19.72 -12.38
N LEU A 263 -0.38 -19.81 -12.68
CA LEU A 263 0.39 -18.76 -13.36
C LEU A 263 -0.07 -18.45 -14.79
N GLU A 264 -0.96 -19.27 -15.37
CA GLU A 264 -1.59 -18.98 -16.67
C GLU A 264 -2.88 -18.15 -16.55
N LYS A 265 -3.32 -17.81 -15.34
CA LYS A 265 -4.55 -17.08 -15.09
C LYS A 265 -4.31 -15.81 -14.30
N ASN A 266 -5.14 -14.80 -14.57
CA ASN A 266 -5.28 -13.66 -13.68
C ASN A 266 -6.29 -14.01 -12.60
N GLU A 267 -5.81 -14.13 -11.35
CA GLU A 267 -6.62 -14.54 -10.19
C GLU A 267 -7.01 -13.38 -9.28
N ARG A 268 -6.28 -12.26 -9.36
CA ARG A 268 -6.62 -11.04 -8.61
C ARG A 268 -7.86 -10.36 -9.18
N GLU A 269 -8.36 -9.39 -8.42
CA GLU A 269 -9.54 -8.61 -8.75
C GLU A 269 -9.47 -7.91 -10.11
N ALA A 270 -10.63 -7.69 -10.71
CA ALA A 270 -10.72 -7.05 -12.02
C ALA A 270 -10.27 -5.58 -12.04
N SER A 271 -10.33 -4.89 -10.90
CA SER A 271 -9.75 -3.55 -10.71
C SER A 271 -8.23 -3.54 -10.90
N ALA A 272 -7.55 -4.65 -10.64
CA ALA A 272 -6.11 -4.82 -10.87
C ALA A 272 -5.78 -5.23 -12.32
N MET A 273 -6.76 -5.31 -13.23
CA MET A 273 -6.53 -5.71 -14.63
C MET A 273 -6.60 -4.54 -15.63
N MET A 274 -6.83 -3.32 -15.17
CA MET A 274 -6.99 -2.14 -16.03
C MET A 274 -5.84 -1.96 -17.04
N GLY A 275 -6.18 -1.64 -18.30
CA GLY A 275 -5.20 -1.60 -19.39
C GLY A 275 -4.77 -3.00 -19.80
N THR A 276 -3.48 -3.19 -20.15
CA THR A 276 -2.95 -4.52 -20.49
C THR A 276 -2.88 -5.40 -19.23
N ALA A 277 -3.40 -6.61 -19.25
CA ALA A 277 -3.44 -7.51 -18.10
C ALA A 277 -2.67 -8.82 -18.38
N PRO A 278 -1.33 -8.80 -18.38
CA PRO A 278 -0.55 -10.04 -18.54
C PRO A 278 -0.85 -11.00 -17.39
N THR A 279 -1.01 -12.29 -17.68
CA THR A 279 -0.94 -13.34 -16.66
C THR A 279 0.47 -13.40 -16.06
N PRO A 280 0.68 -14.00 -14.87
CA PRO A 280 2.01 -14.04 -14.27
C PRO A 280 3.09 -14.60 -15.20
N ILE A 281 2.82 -15.69 -15.91
CA ILE A 281 3.80 -16.24 -16.86
C ILE A 281 4.04 -15.30 -18.06
N GLN A 282 3.00 -14.62 -18.55
CA GLN A 282 3.17 -13.61 -19.60
C GLN A 282 4.02 -12.44 -19.09
N ALA A 283 3.80 -11.99 -17.85
CA ALA A 283 4.57 -10.92 -17.23
C ALA A 283 6.05 -11.32 -17.08
N MET A 284 6.34 -12.56 -16.65
CA MET A 284 7.71 -13.08 -16.56
C MET A 284 8.42 -13.14 -17.92
N ARG A 285 7.73 -13.59 -18.96
CA ARG A 285 8.25 -13.65 -20.34
C ARG A 285 8.48 -12.26 -20.92
N LEU A 286 7.53 -11.34 -20.73
CA LEU A 286 7.70 -9.93 -21.10
C LEU A 286 8.91 -9.31 -20.39
N GLY A 287 9.11 -9.63 -19.11
CA GLY A 287 10.29 -9.20 -18.36
C GLY A 287 11.62 -9.72 -18.91
N MET A 288 11.62 -10.82 -19.65
CA MET A 288 12.79 -11.33 -20.40
C MET A 288 12.84 -10.81 -21.85
N GLY A 289 11.98 -9.86 -22.22
CA GLY A 289 11.94 -9.26 -23.55
C GLY A 289 11.19 -10.08 -24.61
N MET A 290 10.45 -11.12 -24.21
CA MET A 290 9.69 -11.96 -25.13
C MET A 290 8.33 -11.35 -25.44
N ASP A 291 7.97 -11.28 -26.72
CA ASP A 291 6.67 -10.77 -27.17
C ASP A 291 5.52 -11.61 -26.58
N GLN A 292 4.49 -10.96 -26.04
CA GLN A 292 3.28 -11.64 -25.55
C GLN A 292 2.02 -10.94 -26.05
N THR A 293 1.01 -11.73 -26.41
CA THR A 293 -0.36 -11.24 -26.61
C THR A 293 -1.12 -11.32 -25.30
N VAL A 294 -1.49 -10.17 -24.76
CA VAL A 294 -2.11 -10.02 -23.44
C VAL A 294 -3.50 -9.42 -23.60
N ASP A 295 -4.37 -9.71 -22.64
CA ASP A 295 -5.71 -9.11 -22.63
C ASP A 295 -5.66 -7.63 -22.26
N VAL A 296 -6.66 -6.88 -22.70
CA VAL A 296 -6.84 -5.46 -22.40
C VAL A 296 -8.19 -5.25 -21.74
N TYR A 297 -8.22 -4.58 -20.60
CA TYR A 297 -9.42 -4.26 -19.85
C TYR A 297 -9.64 -2.74 -19.77
N ARG A 298 -10.91 -2.35 -19.72
CA ARG A 298 -11.33 -0.96 -19.47
C ARG A 298 -12.46 -0.91 -18.44
N LEU A 299 -12.60 0.27 -17.84
CA LEU A 299 -13.66 0.58 -16.92
C LEU A 299 -14.91 0.96 -17.71
N GLY A 300 -15.93 0.09 -17.69
CA GLY A 300 -17.24 0.35 -18.27
C GLY A 300 -18.24 0.85 -17.22
N LYS A 301 -19.49 1.09 -17.63
CA LYS A 301 -20.56 1.57 -16.73
C LYS A 301 -20.77 0.66 -15.52
N THR A 302 -20.75 -0.66 -15.71
CA THR A 302 -20.95 -1.67 -14.66
C THR A 302 -19.67 -2.19 -14.01
N GLY A 303 -18.50 -1.62 -14.33
CA GLY A 303 -17.21 -2.03 -13.79
C GLY A 303 -16.19 -2.43 -14.86
N PRO A 304 -15.03 -2.98 -14.45
CA PRO A 304 -13.99 -3.46 -15.36
C PRO A 304 -14.50 -4.59 -16.26
N HIS A 305 -14.13 -4.56 -17.54
CA HIS A 305 -14.42 -5.63 -18.50
C HIS A 305 -13.30 -5.75 -19.53
N LYS A 306 -13.13 -6.96 -20.08
CA LYS A 306 -12.20 -7.21 -21.17
C LYS A 306 -12.72 -6.55 -22.45
N GLU A 307 -11.91 -5.66 -23.02
CA GLU A 307 -12.17 -4.97 -24.28
C GLU A 307 -11.63 -5.77 -25.48
N GLY A 308 -10.46 -6.41 -25.30
CA GLY A 308 -9.79 -7.13 -26.38
C GLY A 308 -8.46 -7.71 -25.93
N SER A 309 -7.52 -7.84 -26.86
CA SER A 309 -6.14 -8.26 -26.60
C SER A 309 -5.19 -7.44 -27.48
N THR A 310 -3.95 -7.25 -27.01
CA THR A 310 -2.88 -6.56 -27.75
C THR A 310 -1.56 -7.31 -27.62
N THR A 311 -0.68 -7.20 -28.62
CA THR A 311 0.68 -7.77 -28.55
C THR A 311 1.65 -6.72 -28.05
N VAL A 312 2.27 -7.01 -26.92
CA VAL A 312 3.36 -6.22 -26.34
C VAL A 312 4.68 -6.77 -26.85
N ARG A 313 5.55 -5.89 -27.35
CA ARG A 313 6.86 -6.22 -27.92
C ARG A 313 7.96 -5.44 -27.20
N PRO A 314 8.50 -5.95 -26.09
CA PRO A 314 9.39 -5.16 -25.25
C PRO A 314 10.72 -4.81 -25.92
N GLY A 315 11.22 -5.67 -26.82
CA GLY A 315 12.53 -5.52 -27.49
C GLY A 315 13.75 -5.68 -26.57
N ARG A 316 13.56 -5.67 -25.24
CA ARG A 316 14.57 -5.89 -24.19
C ARG A 316 13.93 -6.38 -22.90
N GLY A 317 14.71 -7.03 -22.03
CA GLY A 317 14.28 -7.47 -20.71
C GLY A 317 14.50 -6.41 -19.62
N CYS A 318 13.82 -6.55 -18.49
CA CYS A 318 13.91 -5.65 -17.33
C CYS A 318 14.75 -6.22 -16.18
N TRP A 319 15.71 -7.09 -16.49
CA TRP A 319 16.69 -7.60 -15.55
C TRP A 319 18.03 -6.92 -15.78
N LEU A 320 18.70 -6.49 -14.72
CA LEU A 320 20.03 -5.89 -14.77
C LEU A 320 21.02 -6.89 -15.37
N GLU A 321 21.74 -6.49 -16.42
CA GLU A 321 22.78 -7.33 -17.04
C GLU A 321 24.07 -7.37 -16.22
N LYS A 322 24.29 -6.34 -15.40
CA LYS A 322 25.45 -6.19 -14.51
C LYS A 322 24.98 -5.57 -13.21
N GLU A 323 25.72 -5.86 -12.16
CA GLU A 323 25.49 -5.20 -10.88
C GLU A 323 25.68 -3.70 -10.98
N ASP A 324 24.86 -3.01 -10.21
CA ASP A 324 25.03 -1.59 -10.01
C ASP A 324 26.16 -1.37 -9.00
N ALA A 325 27.31 -0.94 -9.52
CA ALA A 325 28.54 -0.75 -8.75
C ALA A 325 28.39 0.26 -7.60
N ARG A 326 27.33 1.08 -7.57
CA ARG A 326 27.03 2.00 -6.48
C ARG A 326 26.84 1.28 -5.14
N TRP A 327 26.25 0.10 -5.16
CA TRP A 327 25.79 -0.57 -3.94
C TRP A 327 26.78 -1.59 -3.39
N GLY A 328 27.72 -2.07 -4.21
CA GLY A 328 28.87 -2.85 -3.74
C GLY A 328 28.56 -4.27 -3.23
N TRP A 329 27.43 -4.86 -3.61
CA TRP A 329 27.06 -6.22 -3.21
C TRP A 329 28.00 -7.29 -3.73
N ASN A 330 28.12 -8.37 -2.95
CA ASN A 330 28.64 -9.65 -3.40
C ASN A 330 27.49 -10.62 -3.68
N ARG A 331 27.10 -10.75 -4.96
CA ARG A 331 26.05 -11.69 -5.37
C ARG A 331 26.62 -13.10 -5.56
N SER A 332 25.90 -14.08 -5.00
CA SER A 332 26.25 -15.49 -5.14
C SER A 332 26.23 -15.94 -6.60
N GLU A 333 27.15 -16.84 -6.97
CA GLU A 333 27.16 -17.50 -8.28
C GLU A 333 25.86 -18.27 -8.57
N SER A 334 25.11 -18.65 -7.53
CA SER A 334 23.78 -19.25 -7.65
C SER A 334 22.72 -18.31 -8.24
N TRP A 335 22.97 -17.00 -8.24
CA TRP A 335 22.07 -15.97 -8.75
C TRP A 335 22.75 -15.13 -9.84
N PRO A 336 22.82 -15.64 -11.08
CA PRO A 336 23.38 -14.88 -12.18
C PRO A 336 22.50 -13.68 -12.57
N MET A 337 23.14 -12.60 -12.99
CA MET A 337 22.48 -11.39 -13.51
C MET A 337 21.82 -11.64 -14.88
N GLY A 338 20.96 -10.70 -15.30
CA GLY A 338 20.29 -10.70 -16.60
C GLY A 338 19.20 -11.76 -16.76
N THR A 339 18.78 -12.41 -15.67
CA THR A 339 17.87 -13.56 -15.71
C THR A 339 16.70 -13.39 -14.76
N CYS A 340 15.51 -13.81 -15.20
CA CYS A 340 14.32 -13.87 -14.36
C CYS A 340 14.52 -14.81 -13.16
N VAL A 341 14.29 -14.29 -11.96
CA VAL A 341 14.41 -15.05 -10.70
C VAL A 341 13.54 -16.31 -10.70
N TRP A 342 12.35 -16.27 -11.29
CA TRP A 342 11.46 -17.42 -11.33
C TRP A 342 11.91 -18.47 -12.36
N ALA A 343 12.51 -18.04 -13.48
CA ALA A 343 13.12 -18.96 -14.43
C ALA A 343 14.37 -19.63 -13.85
N LEU A 344 15.16 -18.90 -13.06
CA LEU A 344 16.30 -19.43 -12.30
C LEU A 344 15.89 -20.56 -11.34
N HIS A 345 14.66 -20.52 -10.83
CA HIS A 345 14.07 -21.54 -9.96
C HIS A 345 13.22 -22.56 -10.74
N ASN A 346 13.37 -22.65 -12.06
CA ASN A 346 12.71 -23.63 -12.92
C ASN A 346 11.17 -23.57 -12.84
N VAL A 347 10.61 -22.39 -12.55
CA VAL A 347 9.16 -22.14 -12.67
C VAL A 347 8.74 -22.22 -14.13
N TRP A 348 9.60 -21.72 -15.03
CA TRP A 348 9.45 -21.78 -16.48
C TRP A 348 10.82 -21.82 -17.17
N ASP A 349 10.83 -22.18 -18.46
CA ASP A 349 12.06 -22.34 -19.26
C ASP A 349 12.41 -21.10 -20.08
N LEU A 350 13.63 -20.58 -19.91
CA LEU A 350 14.08 -19.39 -20.63
C LEU A 350 14.21 -19.57 -22.15
N LYS A 351 14.49 -20.79 -22.64
CA LYS A 351 14.74 -21.03 -24.06
C LYS A 351 13.45 -21.32 -24.80
N THR A 352 12.61 -22.18 -24.23
CA THR A 352 11.36 -22.60 -24.87
C THR A 352 10.18 -21.70 -24.50
N GLY A 353 10.30 -20.93 -23.42
CA GLY A 353 9.20 -20.18 -22.82
C GLY A 353 8.22 -21.06 -22.04
N GLU A 354 8.39 -22.39 -21.99
CA GLU A 354 7.45 -23.33 -21.40
C GLU A 354 7.27 -23.11 -19.90
N LEU A 355 6.01 -23.07 -19.42
CA LEU A 355 5.71 -23.05 -18.00
C LEU A 355 5.85 -24.46 -17.43
N LYS A 356 6.68 -24.62 -16.39
CA LYS A 356 6.98 -25.93 -15.79
C LYS A 356 6.23 -26.17 -14.48
N GLN A 357 5.94 -25.12 -13.72
CA GLN A 357 5.29 -25.21 -12.41
C GLN A 357 4.16 -24.18 -12.32
N ARG A 358 2.91 -24.61 -12.57
CA ARG A 358 1.73 -23.73 -12.61
C ARG A 358 1.37 -23.13 -11.25
N ASP A 359 1.56 -23.90 -10.18
CA ASP A 359 1.12 -23.64 -8.81
C ASP A 359 2.31 -23.37 -7.87
N TYR A 360 3.44 -22.90 -8.42
CA TYR A 360 4.69 -22.72 -7.67
C TYR A 360 4.45 -21.94 -6.38
N PHE A 361 3.72 -20.84 -6.43
CA PHE A 361 3.60 -19.94 -5.28
C PHE A 361 2.58 -20.38 -4.21
N VAL A 362 1.90 -21.51 -4.39
CA VAL A 362 1.01 -22.10 -3.38
C VAL A 362 1.79 -22.93 -2.37
N ARG A 363 2.91 -23.51 -2.78
CA ARG A 363 3.64 -24.49 -1.97
C ARG A 363 4.62 -23.75 -1.07
N GLN A 364 4.46 -23.86 0.25
CA GLN A 364 5.39 -23.20 1.18
C GLN A 364 6.70 -23.98 1.40
N ASP A 365 6.75 -25.27 1.04
CA ASP A 365 7.96 -26.12 1.15
C ASP A 365 8.58 -26.37 -0.23
N HIS A 366 9.52 -25.49 -0.64
CA HIS A 366 10.38 -25.70 -1.82
C HIS A 366 11.85 -25.98 -1.47
N GLY A 367 12.16 -26.15 -0.19
CA GLY A 367 13.50 -26.50 0.27
C GLY A 367 13.91 -27.92 -0.14
N PRO A 368 15.22 -28.19 -0.33
CA PRO A 368 15.70 -29.57 -0.48
C PRO A 368 15.54 -30.30 0.85
N ASN A 369 14.80 -31.42 0.85
CA ASN A 369 14.63 -32.40 1.93
C ASN A 369 15.62 -32.23 3.10
N THR A 370 15.20 -31.55 4.16
CA THR A 370 15.69 -31.83 5.51
C THR A 370 14.59 -32.61 6.22
N GLU A 371 14.83 -33.89 6.45
CA GLU A 371 14.10 -34.74 7.38
C GLU A 371 14.24 -34.16 8.80
N ALA A 372 13.49 -33.10 9.11
CA ALA A 372 13.23 -32.72 10.49
C ALA A 372 11.93 -33.44 10.91
N GLN A 373 12.09 -34.54 11.64
CA GLN A 373 11.00 -35.20 12.35
C GLN A 373 10.41 -34.22 13.38
N GLY A 374 9.38 -33.48 12.97
CA GLY A 374 8.49 -32.72 13.82
C GLY A 374 7.10 -32.87 13.22
N THR A 375 6.14 -33.30 14.03
CA THR A 375 4.75 -33.56 13.63
C THR A 375 4.19 -32.43 12.76
N ALA A 376 3.79 -32.78 11.53
CA ALA A 376 3.08 -31.90 10.62
C ALA A 376 1.90 -31.22 11.36
N PRO A 377 1.79 -29.89 11.36
CA PRO A 377 0.63 -29.21 11.92
C PRO A 377 -0.59 -29.57 11.08
N ASP A 378 -1.67 -29.89 11.78
CA ASP A 378 -2.99 -30.22 11.25
C ASP A 378 -3.44 -29.22 10.17
N CYS A 379 -3.60 -29.70 8.93
CA CYS A 379 -4.02 -28.91 7.78
C CYS A 379 -5.51 -28.53 7.88
N SER A 380 -5.82 -27.58 8.75
CA SER A 380 -7.03 -26.76 8.66
C SER A 380 -6.77 -25.58 7.71
N LYS A 381 -7.77 -25.22 6.89
CA LYS A 381 -7.69 -24.13 5.89
C LYS A 381 -7.29 -22.76 6.46
N ASP A 382 -7.32 -22.57 7.77
CA ASP A 382 -6.97 -21.32 8.45
C ASP A 382 -5.49 -21.24 8.85
N ALA A 383 -4.72 -22.34 8.71
CA ALA A 383 -3.31 -22.41 9.13
C ALA A 383 -2.29 -22.30 7.98
N SER A 384 -2.74 -22.08 6.74
CA SER A 384 -1.90 -22.16 5.54
C SER A 384 -1.81 -20.87 4.73
N ASP A 385 -2.33 -19.73 5.22
CA ASP A 385 -2.26 -18.48 4.49
C ASP A 385 -0.93 -17.72 4.72
N TRP A 386 -0.51 -16.91 3.75
CA TRP A 386 0.73 -16.15 3.80
C TRP A 386 0.74 -15.14 4.96
N LYS A 387 -0.44 -14.66 5.36
CA LYS A 387 -0.61 -13.75 6.48
C LYS A 387 -0.28 -14.42 7.82
N SER A 388 -0.74 -15.66 8.00
CA SER A 388 -0.50 -16.45 9.21
C SER A 388 0.92 -17.01 9.29
N THR A 389 1.68 -16.96 8.19
CA THR A 389 3.06 -17.44 8.09
C THR A 389 4.05 -16.30 7.87
N SER A 390 4.22 -15.85 6.63
CA SER A 390 5.24 -14.88 6.21
C SER A 390 5.02 -13.49 6.82
N TRP A 391 3.79 -12.96 6.75
CA TRP A 391 3.49 -11.65 7.34
C TRP A 391 3.59 -11.69 8.87
N LYS A 392 3.10 -12.75 9.51
CA LYS A 392 3.17 -12.90 10.98
C LYS A 392 4.62 -12.94 11.46
N ALA A 393 5.49 -13.67 10.77
CA ALA A 393 6.92 -13.71 11.09
C ALA A 393 7.58 -12.34 10.95
N PHE A 394 7.25 -11.60 9.89
CA PHE A 394 7.69 -10.21 9.74
C PHE A 394 7.16 -9.32 10.86
N PHE A 395 5.87 -9.41 11.20
CA PHE A 395 5.25 -8.59 12.24
C PHE A 395 5.86 -8.86 13.62
N ASP A 396 6.20 -10.13 13.94
CA ASP A 396 6.88 -10.47 15.19
C ASP A 396 8.29 -9.87 15.26
N HIS A 397 9.03 -9.88 14.15
CA HIS A 397 10.33 -9.23 14.08
C HIS A 397 10.19 -7.71 14.14
N TRP A 398 9.19 -7.12 13.47
CA TRP A 398 8.86 -5.70 13.57
C TRP A 398 8.62 -5.29 15.02
N VAL A 399 7.74 -5.98 15.74
CA VAL A 399 7.44 -5.73 17.15
C VAL A 399 8.72 -5.82 18.00
N SER A 400 9.52 -6.88 17.81
CA SER A 400 10.79 -7.04 18.51
C SER A 400 11.74 -5.87 18.26
N THR A 401 11.86 -5.42 17.01
CA THR A 401 12.71 -4.28 16.62
C THR A 401 12.25 -2.98 17.25
N ILE A 402 10.96 -2.64 17.17
CA ILE A 402 10.42 -1.43 17.81
C ILE A 402 10.64 -1.49 19.33
N ARG A 403 10.42 -2.64 19.95
CA ARG A 403 10.58 -2.82 21.41
C ARG A 403 12.03 -2.71 21.86
N LYS A 404 13.04 -2.98 21.04
CA LYS A 404 14.46 -2.68 21.38
C LYS A 404 14.67 -1.19 21.71
N HIS A 405 13.88 -0.30 21.13
CA HIS A 405 14.03 1.15 21.27
C HIS A 405 12.89 1.83 22.06
N SER A 406 11.67 1.30 22.03
CA SER A 406 10.52 1.85 22.76
C SER A 406 9.63 0.78 23.38
N GLN A 407 9.53 0.81 24.71
CA GLN A 407 8.65 -0.05 25.51
C GLN A 407 7.24 0.53 25.71
N ARG A 408 6.99 1.76 25.23
CA ARG A 408 5.72 2.50 25.48
C ARG A 408 4.87 2.73 24.24
N SER A 409 5.47 2.67 23.06
CA SER A 409 4.78 3.01 21.81
C SER A 409 3.74 1.97 21.46
N ILE A 410 2.56 2.42 21.06
CA ILE A 410 1.53 1.54 20.49
C ILE A 410 2.01 1.10 19.10
N ILE A 411 1.92 -0.20 18.82
CA ILE A 411 2.23 -0.77 17.51
C ILE A 411 0.93 -1.20 16.86
N PHE A 412 0.63 -0.61 15.72
CA PHE A 412 -0.51 -0.95 14.91
C PHE A 412 -0.17 -2.08 13.94
N PHE A 413 -1.04 -3.09 13.91
CA PHE A 413 -1.00 -4.08 12.84
C PHE A 413 -2.04 -3.73 11.77
N GLN A 414 -1.59 -3.86 10.53
CA GLN A 414 -2.36 -3.56 9.35
C GLN A 414 -2.34 -4.78 8.42
N PRO A 415 -3.50 -5.44 8.19
CA PRO A 415 -3.64 -6.43 7.12
C PRO A 415 -3.71 -5.73 5.75
N PRO A 416 -3.68 -6.49 4.64
CA PRO A 416 -4.01 -5.95 3.33
C PRO A 416 -5.36 -5.22 3.33
N ALA A 417 -5.53 -4.24 2.45
CA ALA A 417 -6.76 -3.46 2.35
C ALA A 417 -8.00 -4.38 2.23
N PHE A 418 -9.06 -4.05 2.97
CA PHE A 418 -10.30 -4.85 3.07
C PHE A 418 -10.14 -6.30 3.56
N GLU A 419 -8.95 -6.80 3.89
CA GLU A 419 -8.78 -8.16 4.40
C GLU A 419 -8.91 -8.24 5.94
N MET A 420 -9.21 -9.43 6.44
CA MET A 420 -9.17 -9.69 7.89
C MET A 420 -7.72 -9.92 8.36
N PRO A 421 -7.39 -9.56 9.62
CA PRO A 421 -6.15 -9.97 10.27
C PRO A 421 -5.99 -11.50 10.26
N PRO A 422 -4.74 -12.02 10.21
CA PRO A 422 -4.53 -13.46 10.24
C PRO A 422 -5.03 -14.08 11.54
N ALA A 423 -5.64 -15.26 11.44
CA ALA A 423 -6.11 -16.01 12.60
C ALA A 423 -4.97 -16.31 13.60
N ALA A 424 -3.74 -16.51 13.10
CA ALA A 424 -2.56 -16.73 13.92
C ALA A 424 -2.23 -15.55 14.85
N LEU A 425 -2.54 -14.30 14.46
CA LEU A 425 -2.39 -13.13 15.32
C LEU A 425 -3.41 -13.16 16.46
N MET A 426 -4.59 -13.73 16.22
CA MET A 426 -5.69 -13.83 17.18
C MET A 426 -5.54 -15.02 18.16
N SER A 427 -4.37 -15.65 18.20
CA SER A 427 -4.04 -16.73 19.15
C SER A 427 -4.18 -16.26 20.61
N PRO A 428 -4.63 -17.13 21.54
CA PRO A 428 -4.64 -16.83 22.97
C PRO A 428 -3.26 -16.46 23.57
N SER A 429 -2.16 -16.79 22.87
CA SER A 429 -0.79 -16.50 23.32
C SER A 429 -0.29 -15.10 22.93
N THR A 430 -1.01 -14.37 22.07
CA THR A 430 -0.60 -13.04 21.64
C THR A 430 -0.82 -12.03 22.76
N ASP A 431 0.25 -11.33 23.16
CA ASP A 431 0.13 -10.17 24.03
C ASP A 431 -0.35 -8.96 23.21
N PHE A 432 -1.59 -8.55 23.47
CA PHE A 432 -2.21 -7.39 22.83
C PHE A 432 -1.93 -6.08 23.56
N SER A 433 -1.12 -6.11 24.63
CA SER A 433 -0.70 -4.89 25.31
C SER A 433 0.04 -3.96 24.35
N LEU A 434 -0.38 -2.69 24.32
CA LEU A 434 0.17 -1.68 23.41
C LEU A 434 0.10 -2.06 21.92
N LEU A 435 -0.90 -2.85 21.52
CA LEU A 435 -1.25 -3.05 20.12
C LEU A 435 -2.48 -2.23 19.72
N GLY A 436 -2.55 -1.85 18.45
CA GLY A 436 -3.71 -1.24 17.81
C GLY A 436 -4.03 -1.95 16.49
N TYR A 437 -5.27 -1.83 16.02
CA TYR A 437 -5.68 -2.35 14.71
C TYR A 437 -5.96 -1.20 13.75
N SER A 438 -5.29 -1.17 12.59
CA SER A 438 -5.38 -0.08 11.61
C SER A 438 -5.85 -0.51 10.21
N PRO A 439 -7.10 -0.99 10.04
CA PRO A 439 -7.60 -1.29 8.70
C PRO A 439 -7.93 -0.02 7.92
N HIS A 440 -8.01 -0.12 6.59
CA HIS A 440 -8.42 0.98 5.72
C HIS A 440 -9.80 0.75 5.13
N PHE A 441 -10.55 1.84 4.92
CA PHE A 441 -11.85 1.76 4.28
C PHE A 441 -12.05 2.92 3.31
N TYR A 442 -12.48 2.60 2.10
CA TYR A 442 -13.04 3.58 1.17
C TYR A 442 -14.34 3.03 0.60
N ASP A 443 -15.25 3.93 0.22
CA ASP A 443 -16.39 3.53 -0.61
C ASP A 443 -15.90 3.19 -2.02
N GLY A 444 -15.75 1.90 -2.29
CA GLY A 444 -15.15 1.42 -3.54
C GLY A 444 -15.89 1.91 -4.79
N LEU A 445 -17.21 2.09 -4.72
CA LEU A 445 -17.97 2.62 -5.85
C LEU A 445 -17.63 4.08 -6.13
N THR A 446 -17.61 4.94 -5.10
CA THR A 446 -17.27 6.36 -5.23
C THR A 446 -15.84 6.55 -5.74
N ILE A 447 -14.85 5.84 -5.18
CA ILE A 447 -13.46 5.92 -5.61
C ILE A 447 -13.31 5.47 -7.07
N MET A 448 -13.82 4.28 -7.42
CA MET A 448 -13.64 3.74 -8.77
C MET A 448 -14.33 4.58 -9.85
N LYS A 449 -15.42 5.30 -9.52
CA LYS A 449 -16.20 6.08 -10.47
C LYS A 449 -15.91 7.56 -10.45
N GLY A 450 -15.20 8.07 -9.44
CA GLY A 450 -15.11 9.51 -9.21
C GLY A 450 -16.49 10.16 -9.08
N HIS A 451 -17.48 9.45 -8.54
CA HIS A 451 -18.87 9.91 -8.50
C HIS A 451 -19.64 9.35 -7.29
N TRP A 452 -20.39 10.23 -6.61
CA TRP A 452 -21.26 9.84 -5.50
C TRP A 452 -22.62 9.31 -5.99
N HIS A 453 -22.84 8.01 -5.86
CA HIS A 453 -24.09 7.36 -6.27
C HIS A 453 -25.17 7.41 -5.16
N LYS A 454 -26.10 8.37 -5.26
CA LYS A 454 -27.18 8.59 -4.27
C LYS A 454 -28.21 7.47 -4.14
N HIS A 455 -28.34 6.58 -5.13
CA HIS A 455 -29.46 5.65 -5.23
C HIS A 455 -29.08 4.19 -5.19
N TRP A 456 -27.80 3.85 -5.29
CA TRP A 456 -27.36 2.49 -5.18
C TRP A 456 -25.88 2.43 -4.80
N ASN A 457 -25.50 1.34 -4.13
CA ASN A 457 -24.12 1.09 -3.75
C ASN A 457 -23.90 -0.44 -3.62
N VAL A 458 -22.68 -0.85 -3.30
CA VAL A 458 -22.22 -2.23 -3.25
C VAL A 458 -21.50 -2.49 -1.94
N ASP A 459 -21.87 -3.58 -1.28
CA ASP A 459 -21.15 -4.14 -0.13
C ASP A 459 -19.88 -4.85 -0.62
N VAL A 460 -18.78 -4.08 -0.68
CA VAL A 460 -17.47 -4.56 -1.15
C VAL A 460 -16.94 -5.63 -0.21
N LEU A 461 -17.06 -5.47 1.10
CA LEU A 461 -16.60 -6.49 2.06
C LEU A 461 -17.30 -7.83 1.83
N ARG A 462 -18.60 -7.83 1.56
CA ARG A 462 -19.32 -9.06 1.21
C ARG A 462 -18.83 -9.67 -0.11
N LEU A 463 -18.51 -8.85 -1.11
CA LEU A 463 -17.98 -9.36 -2.38
C LEU A 463 -16.59 -9.98 -2.21
N LEU A 464 -15.73 -9.37 -1.39
CA LEU A 464 -14.34 -9.80 -1.22
C LEU A 464 -14.19 -10.95 -0.22
N ARG A 465 -14.92 -10.89 0.90
CA ARG A 465 -14.81 -11.88 2.00
C ARG A 465 -15.87 -12.98 1.93
N GLY A 466 -16.90 -12.81 1.10
CA GLY A 466 -18.01 -13.74 0.99
C GLY A 466 -17.75 -14.89 0.02
N GLN A 467 -18.71 -15.84 -0.02
CA GLN A 467 -18.71 -16.88 -1.04
C GLN A 467 -18.88 -16.26 -2.43
N GLN A 468 -18.10 -16.73 -3.41
CA GLN A 468 -18.09 -16.20 -4.77
C GLN A 468 -19.28 -16.69 -5.62
N ASP A 469 -20.48 -16.75 -5.02
CA ASP A 469 -21.72 -17.21 -5.64
C ASP A 469 -22.66 -16.06 -6.02
N ILE A 470 -23.62 -16.35 -6.90
CA ILE A 470 -24.55 -15.34 -7.43
C ILE A 470 -25.46 -14.72 -6.36
N THR A 471 -25.81 -15.48 -5.32
CA THR A 471 -26.66 -15.01 -4.22
C THR A 471 -25.91 -13.97 -3.39
N THR A 472 -24.64 -14.22 -3.10
CA THR A 472 -23.76 -13.27 -2.39
C THR A 472 -23.63 -11.97 -3.20
N LYS A 473 -23.39 -12.06 -4.51
CA LYS A 473 -23.32 -10.89 -5.40
C LYS A 473 -24.61 -10.09 -5.43
N LEU A 474 -25.77 -10.75 -5.54
CA LEU A 474 -27.08 -10.08 -5.53
C LEU A 474 -27.37 -9.37 -4.21
N LYS A 475 -27.00 -9.98 -3.07
CA LYS A 475 -27.20 -9.38 -1.75
C LYS A 475 -26.21 -8.26 -1.43
N ALA A 476 -25.09 -8.19 -2.14
CA ALA A 476 -24.12 -7.11 -2.00
C ALA A 476 -24.64 -5.82 -2.64
N PHE A 477 -25.49 -5.91 -3.67
CA PHE A 477 -26.10 -4.74 -4.30
C PHE A 477 -27.18 -4.12 -3.39
N LYS A 478 -27.12 -2.82 -3.21
CA LYS A 478 -28.02 -2.04 -2.34
C LYS A 478 -28.66 -0.92 -3.14
N VAL A 479 -29.96 -0.72 -2.95
CA VAL A 479 -30.75 0.28 -3.69
C VAL A 479 -31.51 1.16 -2.71
N GLY A 480 -31.55 2.45 -3.00
CA GLY A 480 -32.22 3.49 -2.21
C GLY A 480 -31.23 4.28 -1.35
N PRO A 481 -31.45 5.60 -1.18
CA PRO A 481 -30.51 6.49 -0.50
C PRO A 481 -30.21 6.08 0.95
N THR A 482 -31.21 5.58 1.68
CA THR A 482 -31.01 5.05 3.05
C THR A 482 -30.08 3.84 3.04
N ASN A 483 -30.27 2.92 2.10
CA ASN A 483 -29.47 1.70 2.01
C ASN A 483 -28.03 1.97 1.54
N VAL A 484 -27.81 3.02 0.74
CA VAL A 484 -26.47 3.48 0.35
C VAL A 484 -25.66 3.90 1.57
N ARG A 485 -26.25 4.71 2.46
CA ARG A 485 -25.59 5.13 3.71
C ARG A 485 -25.42 3.96 4.67
N GLN A 486 -26.46 3.14 4.81
CA GLN A 486 -26.44 1.99 5.72
C GLN A 486 -25.35 0.99 5.34
N VAL A 487 -25.13 0.70 4.05
CA VAL A 487 -24.10 -0.28 3.66
C VAL A 487 -22.68 0.23 3.88
N ILE A 488 -22.45 1.54 3.79
CA ILE A 488 -21.15 2.14 4.15
C ILE A 488 -20.93 1.97 5.66
N SER A 489 -21.92 2.35 6.48
CA SER A 489 -21.88 2.19 7.93
C SER A 489 -21.69 0.72 8.35
N ASP A 490 -22.49 -0.20 7.81
CA ASP A 490 -22.42 -1.64 8.11
C ASP A 490 -21.03 -2.23 7.83
N GLN A 491 -20.37 -1.80 6.76
CA GLN A 491 -19.02 -2.26 6.41
C GLN A 491 -17.98 -1.74 7.40
N LEU A 492 -18.02 -0.45 7.75
CA LEU A 492 -17.17 0.13 8.81
C LEU A 492 -17.36 -0.61 10.14
N GLY A 493 -18.62 -0.85 10.53
CA GLY A 493 -18.96 -1.60 11.72
C GLY A 493 -18.51 -3.06 11.69
N ALA A 494 -18.50 -3.69 10.52
CA ALA A 494 -17.95 -5.03 10.34
C ALA A 494 -16.43 -5.05 10.55
N MET A 495 -15.70 -4.09 9.97
CA MET A 495 -14.25 -3.97 10.12
C MET A 495 -13.84 -3.68 11.56
N GLY A 496 -14.56 -2.81 12.26
CA GLY A 496 -14.38 -2.56 13.70
C GLY A 496 -14.53 -3.81 14.59
N LYS A 497 -15.15 -4.87 14.06
CA LYS A 497 -15.39 -6.14 14.75
C LYS A 497 -14.50 -7.29 14.25
N ASP A 498 -13.55 -7.03 13.34
CA ASP A 498 -12.66 -8.07 12.78
C ASP A 498 -11.77 -8.73 13.84
N ILE A 499 -11.43 -7.97 14.87
CA ILE A 499 -10.57 -8.38 16.00
C ILE A 499 -11.36 -8.91 17.19
N ILE A 500 -12.69 -9.00 17.11
CA ILE A 500 -13.50 -9.60 18.17
C ILE A 500 -13.51 -11.12 17.96
N PRO A 501 -13.04 -11.94 18.93
CA PRO A 501 -13.03 -13.39 18.79
C PRO A 501 -14.42 -13.94 18.43
N ARG A 502 -14.54 -14.70 17.32
CA ARG A 502 -15.76 -15.39 16.92
C ARG A 502 -15.61 -16.89 17.17
N GLY A 503 -16.41 -17.48 18.07
CA GLY A 503 -16.43 -18.94 18.29
C GLY A 503 -16.69 -19.35 19.75
N THR A 504 -17.42 -20.44 19.92
CA THR A 504 -17.90 -20.98 21.21
C THR A 504 -16.74 -21.52 22.05
N ASN A 505 -16.25 -20.72 23.01
CA ASN A 505 -15.59 -21.12 24.28
C ASN A 505 -14.78 -19.98 24.91
N VAL A 506 -14.69 -18.81 24.28
CA VAL A 506 -14.18 -17.59 24.93
C VAL A 506 -15.37 -16.87 25.55
N PRO A 507 -15.43 -16.69 26.89
CA PRO A 507 -16.51 -15.94 27.52
C PRO A 507 -16.58 -14.54 26.91
N SER A 508 -17.75 -14.16 26.40
CA SER A 508 -18.07 -12.84 25.83
C SER A 508 -17.93 -11.68 26.83
N THR A 509 -17.50 -11.96 28.05
CA THR A 509 -17.26 -11.03 29.15
C THR A 509 -15.78 -10.81 29.44
N SER A 510 -14.86 -11.49 28.74
CA SER A 510 -13.44 -11.22 28.87
C SER A 510 -13.09 -9.93 28.12
N GLN A 511 -13.20 -8.80 28.81
CA GLN A 511 -12.62 -7.51 28.37
C GLN A 511 -11.10 -7.60 28.11
N GLU A 512 -10.47 -8.73 28.45
CA GLU A 512 -9.03 -9.01 28.41
C GLU A 512 -8.41 -9.06 27.00
N ARG A 513 -9.19 -8.97 25.91
CA ARG A 513 -8.67 -9.04 24.52
C ARG A 513 -9.20 -8.00 23.55
N LEU A 514 -9.60 -6.83 24.04
CA LEU A 514 -10.10 -5.77 23.15
C LEU A 514 -8.93 -4.87 22.70
N VAL A 515 -8.61 -4.92 21.41
CA VAL A 515 -7.62 -4.04 20.76
C VAL A 515 -8.34 -2.79 20.24
N PRO A 516 -7.85 -1.55 20.49
CA PRO A 516 -8.44 -0.36 19.92
C PRO A 516 -8.32 -0.34 18.39
N VAL A 517 -9.38 0.10 17.70
CA VAL A 517 -9.42 0.21 16.24
C VAL A 517 -9.33 1.66 15.79
N LEU A 518 -8.52 1.90 14.76
CA LEU A 518 -8.44 3.17 14.06
C LEU A 518 -8.49 2.88 12.56
N ILE A 519 -9.49 3.41 11.86
CA ILE A 519 -9.52 3.34 10.39
C ILE A 519 -8.36 4.20 9.87
N GLY A 520 -7.27 3.56 9.45
CA GLY A 520 -5.99 4.19 9.11
C GLY A 520 -6.10 5.16 7.94
N GLU A 521 -6.97 4.84 7.00
CA GLU A 521 -7.27 5.67 5.86
C GLU A 521 -8.73 5.53 5.48
N THR A 522 -9.37 6.67 5.25
CA THR A 522 -10.72 6.78 4.71
C THR A 522 -10.92 8.18 4.14
N GLY A 523 -11.82 8.34 3.19
CA GLY A 523 -12.07 9.66 2.60
C GLY A 523 -12.82 9.56 1.29
N ILE A 524 -12.76 10.63 0.51
CA ILE A 524 -13.33 10.73 -0.83
C ILE A 524 -12.35 11.47 -1.75
N PRO A 525 -12.42 11.24 -3.07
CA PRO A 525 -11.82 12.17 -4.01
C PRO A 525 -12.53 13.53 -3.93
N PHE A 526 -11.79 14.62 -4.04
CA PHE A 526 -12.33 15.97 -4.19
C PHE A 526 -12.52 16.36 -5.65
N ASN A 527 -11.91 15.64 -6.59
CA ASN A 527 -12.12 15.80 -8.03
C ASN A 527 -13.35 15.05 -8.60
N LEU A 528 -14.39 14.81 -7.78
CA LEU A 528 -15.63 14.15 -8.22
C LEU A 528 -16.24 14.82 -9.45
N ASP A 529 -16.87 14.02 -10.31
CA ASP A 529 -17.57 14.47 -11.50
C ASP A 529 -16.67 15.32 -12.42
N ASP A 530 -15.45 14.82 -12.68
CA ASP A 530 -14.42 15.50 -13.47
C ASP A 530 -14.12 16.91 -12.93
N SER A 531 -13.95 17.03 -11.61
CA SER A 531 -13.65 18.29 -10.91
C SER A 531 -14.71 19.38 -11.08
N LYS A 532 -15.96 19.02 -11.39
CA LYS A 532 -17.05 20.00 -11.64
C LYS A 532 -17.17 21.05 -10.53
N ALA A 533 -17.07 20.63 -9.27
CA ALA A 533 -17.20 21.50 -8.11
C ALA A 533 -16.15 22.63 -8.05
N TYR A 534 -14.98 22.46 -8.66
CA TYR A 534 -13.94 23.50 -8.71
C TYR A 534 -14.33 24.67 -9.62
N THR A 535 -15.32 24.48 -10.50
CA THR A 535 -15.83 25.52 -11.40
C THR A 535 -17.10 26.17 -10.86
N ASP A 536 -18.06 25.38 -10.35
CA ASP A 536 -19.38 25.88 -9.94
C ASP A 536 -19.56 26.05 -8.42
N GLY A 537 -18.60 25.59 -7.62
CA GLY A 537 -18.63 25.67 -6.16
C GLY A 537 -19.61 24.70 -5.50
N ASP A 538 -20.29 23.81 -6.24
CA ASP A 538 -21.27 22.88 -5.68
C ASP A 538 -20.62 21.61 -5.14
N HIS A 539 -20.24 21.65 -3.86
CA HIS A 539 -19.70 20.51 -3.13
C HIS A 539 -20.77 19.60 -2.49
N THR A 540 -22.05 19.67 -2.91
CA THR A 540 -23.14 18.88 -2.30
C THR A 540 -22.86 17.36 -2.34
N SER A 541 -22.28 16.86 -3.44
CA SER A 541 -21.92 15.44 -3.56
C SER A 541 -20.79 15.04 -2.60
N HIS A 542 -19.78 15.89 -2.46
CA HIS A 542 -18.66 15.70 -1.53
C HIS A 542 -19.14 15.63 -0.09
N VAL A 543 -19.96 16.60 0.32
CA VAL A 543 -20.55 16.63 1.67
C VAL A 543 -21.35 15.36 1.92
N ALA A 544 -22.20 14.95 0.98
CA ALA A 544 -23.03 13.76 1.15
C ALA A 544 -22.21 12.46 1.25
N ALA A 545 -21.16 12.32 0.44
CA ALA A 545 -20.29 11.15 0.44
C ALA A 545 -19.43 11.07 1.70
N LEU A 546 -18.78 12.19 2.08
CA LEU A 546 -17.95 12.26 3.28
C LEU A 546 -18.79 12.07 4.55
N ASP A 547 -19.97 12.69 4.63
CA ASP A 547 -20.89 12.52 5.76
C ASP A 547 -21.36 11.05 5.89
N ALA A 548 -21.60 10.34 4.78
CA ALA A 548 -21.97 8.92 4.85
C ALA A 548 -20.88 8.04 5.48
N ILE A 549 -19.60 8.35 5.18
CA ILE A 549 -18.45 7.65 5.76
C ILE A 549 -18.28 8.03 7.24
N LEU A 550 -18.22 9.33 7.55
CA LEU A 550 -17.92 9.81 8.90
C LEU A 550 -19.04 9.49 9.89
N SER A 551 -20.30 9.62 9.49
CA SER A 551 -21.43 9.19 10.33
C SER A 551 -21.45 7.68 10.56
N GLY A 552 -20.96 6.87 9.63
CA GLY A 552 -20.77 5.43 9.83
C GLY A 552 -19.66 5.11 10.85
N CYS A 553 -18.56 5.86 10.82
CA CYS A 553 -17.55 5.79 11.87
C CYS A 553 -18.12 6.17 13.25
N ASP A 554 -18.92 7.25 13.31
CA ASP A 554 -19.53 7.71 14.56
C ASP A 554 -20.57 6.72 15.11
N GLU A 555 -21.42 6.14 14.27
CA GLU A 555 -22.41 5.11 14.64
C GLU A 555 -21.73 3.90 15.33
N HIS A 556 -20.50 3.59 14.91
CA HIS A 556 -19.73 2.47 15.44
C HIS A 556 -18.62 2.89 16.41
N LEU A 557 -18.58 4.17 16.80
CA LEU A 557 -17.57 4.76 17.69
C LEU A 557 -16.12 4.50 17.24
N LEU A 558 -15.89 4.39 15.93
CA LEU A 558 -14.58 4.09 15.36
C LEU A 558 -13.71 5.34 15.34
N ASN A 559 -12.42 5.17 15.62
CA ASN A 559 -11.41 6.19 15.35
C ASN A 559 -11.09 6.20 13.85
N TYR A 560 -10.67 7.34 13.31
CA TYR A 560 -10.28 7.42 11.90
C TYR A 560 -9.22 8.48 11.66
N THR A 561 -8.49 8.29 10.57
CA THR A 561 -7.65 9.31 9.94
C THR A 561 -8.10 9.49 8.50
N LEU A 562 -8.47 10.73 8.13
CA LEU A 562 -8.83 11.06 6.76
C LEU A 562 -7.61 10.93 5.85
N TRP A 563 -7.82 10.42 4.64
CA TRP A 563 -6.89 10.57 3.54
C TRP A 563 -7.46 11.68 2.64
N ASP A 564 -6.88 12.88 2.61
CA ASP A 564 -5.66 13.29 3.33
C ASP A 564 -5.59 14.80 3.65
N TYR A 565 -4.43 15.26 4.12
CA TYR A 565 -3.99 16.65 4.13
C TYR A 565 -2.64 16.73 3.40
N SER A 566 -2.63 17.34 2.21
CA SER A 566 -1.41 17.72 1.49
C SER A 566 -1.29 19.24 1.47
N ALA A 567 -0.16 19.77 1.93
CA ALA A 567 0.14 21.21 1.91
C ALA A 567 0.39 21.73 0.49
N THR A 568 0.72 20.84 -0.44
CA THR A 568 1.03 21.17 -1.84
C THR A 568 -0.10 20.87 -2.82
N ASN A 569 -1.20 20.30 -2.34
CA ASN A 569 -2.36 19.94 -3.16
C ASN A 569 -2.88 21.14 -3.96
N ASN A 570 -3.14 20.91 -5.25
CA ASN A 570 -3.73 21.91 -6.14
C ASN A 570 -4.76 21.25 -7.08
N HIS A 571 -5.62 22.05 -7.72
CA HIS A 571 -6.66 21.51 -8.60
C HIS A 571 -6.11 20.85 -9.86
N GLU A 572 -4.86 21.13 -10.23
CA GLU A 572 -4.28 20.63 -11.46
C GLU A 572 -3.75 19.19 -11.31
N TRP A 573 -3.04 18.93 -10.23
CA TRP A 573 -2.25 17.72 -9.99
C TRP A 573 -2.63 16.99 -8.71
N GLY A 574 -3.61 17.51 -7.96
CA GLY A 574 -3.94 17.02 -6.64
C GLY A 574 -2.73 17.06 -5.72
N ASP A 575 -2.48 15.99 -4.96
CA ASP A 575 -1.39 15.83 -4.01
C ASP A 575 -0.01 15.60 -4.66
N HIS A 576 0.05 15.72 -6.00
CA HIS A 576 1.21 15.44 -6.86
C HIS A 576 1.64 13.97 -6.96
N TRP A 577 0.88 13.05 -6.37
CA TRP A 577 1.09 11.61 -6.45
C TRP A 577 0.00 10.95 -7.31
N ASN A 578 0.39 10.53 -8.51
CA ASN A 578 -0.42 9.75 -9.45
C ASN A 578 -1.78 10.40 -9.83
N GLY A 579 -1.91 11.71 -9.63
CA GLY A 579 -3.14 12.46 -9.89
C GLY A 579 -4.22 12.24 -8.81
N GLU A 580 -3.85 11.73 -7.63
CA GLU A 580 -4.75 11.66 -6.49
C GLU A 580 -5.11 13.06 -6.01
N ASP A 581 -6.40 13.28 -5.74
CA ASP A 581 -6.91 14.53 -5.19
C ASP A 581 -7.91 14.18 -4.07
N LEU A 582 -7.37 13.84 -2.91
CA LEU A 582 -8.14 13.45 -1.71
C LEU A 582 -7.93 14.42 -0.54
N SER A 583 -7.13 15.47 -0.74
CA SER A 583 -6.75 16.41 0.32
C SER A 583 -7.92 17.31 0.74
N ILE A 584 -8.13 17.42 2.06
CA ILE A 584 -9.06 18.39 2.67
C ILE A 584 -8.53 19.84 2.63
N TYR A 585 -7.42 20.07 1.97
CA TYR A 585 -6.78 21.37 1.81
C TYR A 585 -6.25 21.51 0.38
N CYS A 586 -6.41 22.69 -0.20
CA CYS A 586 -5.79 23.08 -1.45
C CYS A 586 -4.94 24.33 -1.22
N SER A 587 -3.74 24.40 -1.79
CA SER A 587 -2.87 25.56 -1.67
C SER A 587 -3.44 26.81 -2.34
N GLU A 588 -4.33 26.63 -3.32
CA GLU A 588 -4.95 27.70 -4.10
C GLU A 588 -6.18 28.29 -3.39
N THR A 589 -6.97 27.44 -2.72
CA THR A 589 -8.30 27.80 -2.16
C THR A 589 -8.43 27.61 -0.66
N GLY A 590 -7.45 27.01 0.01
CA GLY A 590 -7.49 26.68 1.43
C GLY A 590 -8.29 25.42 1.75
N SER A 591 -8.80 25.32 2.98
CA SER A 591 -9.66 24.20 3.41
C SER A 591 -11.15 24.43 3.14
N PHE A 592 -11.57 25.68 2.90
CA PHE A 592 -12.97 26.06 2.71
C PHE A 592 -13.11 27.33 1.85
N PRO A 593 -13.11 27.23 0.52
CA PRO A 593 -13.54 28.36 -0.30
C PRO A 593 -15.06 28.58 -0.15
N ASP A 594 -15.46 29.74 0.37
CA ASP A 594 -16.82 30.31 0.29
C ASP A 594 -18.01 29.40 0.72
N HIS A 595 -17.85 28.61 1.79
CA HIS A 595 -18.96 27.79 2.30
C HIS A 595 -19.98 28.64 3.05
N GLN A 596 -21.26 28.64 2.65
CA GLN A 596 -22.35 29.49 3.19
C GLN A 596 -22.57 29.50 4.71
N TYR A 597 -21.95 28.58 5.45
CA TYR A 597 -22.04 28.44 6.91
C TYR A 597 -20.76 28.89 7.65
N LEU A 598 -19.71 29.27 6.92
CA LEU A 598 -18.48 29.92 7.41
C LEU A 598 -18.44 31.36 6.88
#